data_AF-A0A7Y7ZGY3-F1
#
_entry.id   AF-A0A7Y7ZGY3-F1
#
_cell.length_a   1.000
_cell.length_b   1.000
_cell.length_c   1.000
_cell.angle_alpha   90.00
_cell.angle_beta   90.00
_cell.angle_gamma   90.00
#
_symmetry.space_group_name_H-M   'P 1'
#
loop_
_entity.id
_entity.type
_entity.pdbx_description
1 polymer ?
#
loop_
_entity_poly.entity_id
_entity_poly.type
_entity_poly.pdbx_seq_one_letter_code
_entity_poly.pdbx_strand_id
1 'polypeptide(L)'
;MHISVLFNYTESVIPPRCRKPRTVTRDDGKVDVSIPVLTGDQAPVAIRVTGNFIGRDQAFSYELRWWEGQLWSPISLDHVFEPRGRTTGQDNWDWPELPEVVDLRNGGRNLCHTYDFQGTYGSNPIEDVEADIHAFAERHTVIDGIPHRAVAEPRYVTMTFGLSGNHGGTAVLLANCFNINLKAESYFGLLELEAALSYATQVAEKRGDTKSLPMRYAGPTFDVLLPEVVTIRNPLALRALSKICEFGTAPEQALAGYKIASTIVDTEEGALVLYEGQDVRLVRGAAVFGAPGKQEFAVMVRQPIRRLLCSCCGGVTRGRQWSNRDEGYGLCVFCIDFCSRNETPERFQSLYGVRGVHFDVPVA
;
A
#
# COMPACT_ATOMS: atom_id res chain seq x y z
N MET A 1 3.44 23.63 -8.11
CA MET A 1 3.20 24.35 -9.38
C MET A 1 1.71 24.59 -9.53
N HIS A 2 1.30 25.65 -10.20
CA HIS A 2 -0.11 25.93 -10.48
C HIS A 2 -0.38 25.76 -11.98
N ILE A 3 -1.51 25.15 -12.32
CA ILE A 3 -1.96 25.02 -13.69
C ILE A 3 -3.41 25.47 -13.81
N SER A 4 -3.77 26.04 -14.96
CA SER A 4 -5.15 26.29 -15.34
C SER A 4 -5.67 25.11 -16.16
N VAL A 5 -6.85 24.62 -15.83
CA VAL A 5 -7.52 23.53 -16.56
C VAL A 5 -8.77 24.06 -17.23
N LEU A 6 -8.86 23.90 -18.55
CA LEU A 6 -10.04 24.30 -19.35
C LEU A 6 -10.91 23.07 -19.62
N PHE A 7 -12.23 23.20 -19.47
CA PHE A 7 -13.15 22.08 -19.56
C PHE A 7 -14.55 22.48 -20.03
N ASN A 8 -15.31 21.49 -20.50
CA ASN A 8 -16.72 21.60 -20.82
C ASN A 8 -17.58 21.19 -19.63
N TYR A 9 -18.73 21.82 -19.44
CA TYR A 9 -19.72 21.41 -18.46
C TYR A 9 -21.14 21.61 -19.00
N THR A 10 -22.14 21.17 -18.25
CA THR A 10 -23.54 21.42 -18.57
C THR A 10 -24.27 22.14 -17.47
N GLU A 11 -25.24 22.95 -17.88
CA GLU A 11 -26.15 23.62 -16.98
C GLU A 11 -27.60 23.47 -17.45
N SER A 12 -28.51 23.51 -16.50
CA SER A 12 -29.94 23.45 -16.74
C SER A 12 -30.48 24.87 -16.89
N VAL A 13 -30.79 25.27 -18.13
CA VAL A 13 -31.30 26.60 -18.45
C VAL A 13 -32.74 26.50 -18.92
N ILE A 14 -33.60 27.44 -18.49
CA ILE A 14 -34.94 27.60 -19.06
C ILE A 14 -34.86 28.73 -20.10
N PRO A 15 -34.91 28.43 -21.42
CA PRO A 15 -34.81 29.47 -22.43
C PRO A 15 -35.97 30.48 -22.34
N PRO A 16 -35.81 31.71 -22.85
CA PRO A 16 -36.89 32.67 -22.92
C PRO A 16 -38.14 32.06 -23.57
N ARG A 17 -39.31 32.30 -22.96
CA ARG A 17 -40.63 31.80 -23.41
C ARG A 17 -40.81 30.28 -23.34
N CYS A 18 -39.89 29.53 -22.73
CA CYS A 18 -40.03 28.10 -22.48
C CYS A 18 -40.44 27.82 -21.01
N ARG A 19 -41.01 26.63 -20.76
CA ARG A 19 -41.36 26.16 -19.41
C ARG A 19 -40.51 24.97 -18.92
N LYS A 20 -39.89 24.24 -19.85
CA LYS A 20 -39.08 23.06 -19.53
C LYS A 20 -37.60 23.41 -19.60
N PRO A 21 -36.80 23.03 -18.60
CA PRO A 21 -35.35 23.21 -18.65
C PRO A 21 -34.75 22.43 -19.82
N ARG A 22 -33.64 22.96 -20.32
CA ARG A 22 -32.80 22.37 -21.36
C ARG A 22 -31.39 22.29 -20.82
N THR A 23 -30.74 21.15 -21.03
CA THR A 23 -29.31 20.99 -20.79
C THR A 23 -28.56 21.76 -21.88
N VAL A 24 -27.73 22.70 -21.47
CA VAL A 24 -26.86 23.48 -22.36
C VAL A 24 -25.41 23.13 -22.02
N THR A 25 -24.62 22.76 -23.01
CA THR A 25 -23.17 22.59 -22.85
C THR A 25 -22.48 23.94 -22.92
N ARG A 26 -21.56 24.17 -22.00
CA ARG A 26 -20.70 25.34 -21.85
C ARG A 26 -19.24 24.90 -22.02
N ASP A 27 -18.44 25.72 -22.69
CA ASP A 27 -17.04 25.45 -23.07
C ASP A 27 -16.04 26.47 -22.50
N ASP A 28 -16.53 27.31 -21.58
CA ASP A 28 -15.82 28.36 -20.84
C ASP A 28 -15.43 27.94 -19.42
N GLY A 29 -15.60 26.66 -19.07
CA GLY A 29 -15.17 26.12 -17.79
C GLY A 29 -13.66 26.29 -17.59
N LYS A 30 -13.28 26.87 -16.46
CA LYS A 30 -11.89 27.05 -16.05
C LYS A 30 -11.74 26.87 -14.56
N VAL A 31 -10.79 26.04 -14.14
CA VAL A 31 -10.40 25.88 -12.74
C VAL A 31 -8.87 25.88 -12.62
N ASP A 32 -8.35 26.52 -11.58
CA ASP A 32 -6.93 26.52 -11.27
C ASP A 32 -6.64 25.49 -10.18
N VAL A 33 -5.68 24.60 -10.41
CA VAL A 33 -5.28 23.55 -9.46
C VAL A 33 -3.79 23.62 -9.13
N SER A 34 -3.45 23.09 -7.95
CA SER A 34 -2.08 23.05 -7.46
C SER A 34 -1.55 21.62 -7.53
N ILE A 35 -0.40 21.45 -8.15
CA ILE A 35 0.32 20.17 -8.21
C ILE A 35 1.54 20.27 -7.27
N PRO A 36 1.72 19.34 -6.33
CA PRO A 36 2.88 19.34 -5.43
C PRO A 36 4.21 19.30 -6.20
N VAL A 37 5.19 20.06 -5.70
CA VAL A 37 6.58 20.04 -6.18
C VAL A 37 7.45 19.69 -4.99
N LEU A 38 8.15 18.58 -5.10
CA LEU A 38 8.84 17.91 -4.01
C LEU A 38 10.31 17.70 -4.37
N THR A 39 11.13 17.61 -3.33
CA THR A 39 12.51 17.13 -3.42
C THR A 39 12.55 15.64 -3.12
N GLY A 40 13.64 14.98 -3.51
CA GLY A 40 13.83 13.57 -3.21
C GLY A 40 13.90 13.23 -1.71
N ASP A 41 14.29 14.18 -0.86
CA ASP A 41 14.26 14.01 0.59
C ASP A 41 12.82 13.97 1.14
N GLN A 42 11.88 14.68 0.50
CA GLN A 42 10.47 14.67 0.87
C GLN A 42 9.74 13.43 0.35
N ALA A 43 10.19 12.91 -0.80
CA ALA A 43 9.64 11.72 -1.46
C ALA A 43 10.76 10.69 -1.71
N PRO A 44 11.22 9.97 -0.66
CA PRO A 44 12.31 9.02 -0.78
C PRO A 44 11.94 7.84 -1.68
N VAL A 45 12.97 7.21 -2.25
CA VAL A 45 12.81 5.95 -2.99
C VAL A 45 12.36 4.86 -2.04
N ALA A 46 11.20 4.28 -2.34
CA ALA A 46 10.58 3.25 -1.52
C ALA A 46 10.82 1.85 -2.08
N ILE A 47 10.77 1.71 -3.40
CA ILE A 47 10.90 0.43 -4.09
C ILE A 47 11.67 0.64 -5.39
N ARG A 48 12.70 -0.16 -5.65
CA ARG A 48 13.34 -0.26 -6.97
C ARG A 48 12.78 -1.45 -7.71
N VAL A 49 12.43 -1.24 -8.97
CA VAL A 49 11.85 -2.28 -9.82
C VAL A 49 12.78 -2.54 -10.99
N THR A 50 13.03 -3.82 -11.25
CA THR A 50 13.81 -4.28 -12.41
C THR A 50 13.12 -5.49 -13.05
N GLY A 51 13.08 -5.55 -14.38
CA GLY A 51 12.47 -6.68 -15.07
C GLY A 51 12.88 -6.76 -16.53
N ASN A 52 12.33 -7.76 -17.22
CA ASN A 52 12.40 -7.90 -18.66
C ASN A 52 10.98 -7.94 -19.20
N PHE A 53 10.76 -7.30 -20.35
CA PHE A 53 9.46 -7.33 -21.01
C PHE A 53 9.07 -8.75 -21.43
N ILE A 54 7.81 -9.10 -21.21
CA ILE A 54 7.29 -10.36 -21.74
C ILE A 54 7.27 -10.28 -23.27
N GLY A 55 8.00 -11.19 -23.92
CA GLY A 55 8.01 -11.29 -25.38
C GLY A 55 8.91 -10.27 -26.11
N ARG A 56 9.74 -9.52 -25.38
CA ARG A 56 10.81 -8.68 -25.96
C ARG A 56 12.11 -8.91 -25.21
N ASP A 57 13.23 -8.91 -25.93
CA ASP A 57 14.57 -8.94 -25.33
C ASP A 57 15.00 -7.54 -24.90
N GLN A 58 14.25 -6.97 -23.95
CA GLN A 58 14.43 -5.62 -23.46
C GLN A 58 14.23 -5.61 -21.94
N ALA A 59 15.25 -5.13 -21.23
CA ALA A 59 15.19 -4.92 -19.78
C ALA A 59 14.63 -3.53 -19.45
N PHE A 60 14.06 -3.39 -18.26
CA PHE A 60 13.62 -2.11 -17.73
C PHE A 60 13.96 -1.98 -16.24
N SER A 61 14.10 -0.74 -15.79
CA SER A 61 14.25 -0.39 -14.38
C SER A 61 13.65 0.97 -14.08
N TYR A 62 13.05 1.12 -12.91
CA TYR A 62 12.55 2.41 -12.42
C TYR A 62 12.43 2.39 -10.89
N GLU A 63 12.21 3.58 -10.31
CA GLU A 63 12.05 3.76 -8.86
C GLU A 63 10.64 4.25 -8.54
N LEU A 64 10.01 3.62 -7.55
CA LEU A 64 8.78 4.11 -6.95
C LEU A 64 9.13 4.91 -5.70
N ARG A 65 8.60 6.13 -5.63
CA ARG A 65 8.83 7.06 -4.50
C ARG A 65 7.62 7.10 -3.58
N TRP A 66 7.85 7.31 -2.29
CA TRP A 66 6.80 7.35 -1.27
C TRP A 66 6.58 8.77 -0.76
N TRP A 67 5.33 9.22 -0.79
CA TRP A 67 4.93 10.49 -0.19
C TRP A 67 3.44 10.45 0.17
N GLU A 68 3.10 10.90 1.39
CA GLU A 68 1.73 11.01 1.90
C GLU A 68 0.82 9.77 1.70
N GLY A 69 1.32 8.58 2.05
CA GLY A 69 0.49 7.37 1.96
C GLY A 69 0.38 6.78 0.54
N GLN A 70 1.10 7.36 -0.43
CA GLN A 70 0.96 7.05 -1.85
C GLN A 70 2.32 6.72 -2.48
N LEU A 71 2.34 5.71 -3.35
CA LEU A 71 3.47 5.41 -4.23
C LEU A 71 3.36 6.22 -5.53
N TRP A 72 4.49 6.71 -6.01
CA TRP A 72 4.60 7.60 -7.16
C TRP A 72 5.58 7.04 -8.18
N SER A 73 5.14 6.94 -9.43
CA SER A 73 5.94 6.41 -10.56
C SER A 73 6.28 7.53 -11.55
N PRO A 74 7.54 7.65 -12.01
CA PRO A 74 7.93 8.59 -13.05
C PRO A 74 7.50 8.15 -14.46
N ILE A 75 7.11 6.89 -14.61
CA ILE A 75 6.72 6.28 -15.88
C ILE A 75 5.31 5.72 -15.82
N SER A 76 4.67 5.59 -16.99
CA SER A 76 3.41 4.90 -17.15
C SER A 76 3.61 3.40 -17.02
N LEU A 77 2.79 2.77 -16.19
CA LEU A 77 2.83 1.34 -15.89
C LEU A 77 1.52 0.69 -16.29
N ASP A 78 1.56 -0.60 -16.61
CA ASP A 78 0.36 -1.41 -16.77
C ASP A 78 -0.09 -2.06 -15.44
N HIS A 79 -1.01 -3.02 -15.53
CA HIS A 79 -1.58 -3.70 -14.36
C HIS A 79 -0.65 -4.74 -13.72
N VAL A 80 0.45 -5.11 -14.41
CA VAL A 80 1.51 -5.99 -13.92
C VAL A 80 2.80 -5.23 -13.66
N PHE A 81 2.76 -3.89 -13.60
CA PHE A 81 3.90 -3.02 -13.32
C PHE A 81 5.02 -3.12 -14.37
N GLU A 82 4.68 -3.45 -15.61
CA GLU A 82 5.60 -3.25 -16.74
C GLU A 82 5.44 -1.83 -17.31
N PRO A 83 6.52 -1.20 -17.82
CA PRO A 83 6.40 0.08 -18.49
C PRO A 83 5.47 -0.02 -19.69
N ARG A 84 4.50 0.90 -19.75
CA ARG A 84 3.48 0.92 -20.80
C ARG A 84 3.69 2.12 -21.69
N GLY A 85 3.90 1.88 -22.97
CA GLY A 85 3.88 2.93 -23.99
C GLY A 85 2.59 3.75 -23.90
N ARG A 86 2.72 5.08 -23.82
CA ARG A 86 1.56 5.99 -23.81
C ARG A 86 0.98 6.17 -25.21
N THR A 87 1.76 5.89 -26.24
CA THR A 87 1.33 5.80 -27.63
C THR A 87 1.60 4.42 -28.20
N THR A 88 0.71 3.94 -29.07
CA THR A 88 0.79 2.60 -29.67
C THR A 88 2.14 2.35 -30.34
N GLY A 89 2.82 1.28 -29.92
CA GLY A 89 4.08 0.83 -30.53
C GLY A 89 5.31 1.66 -30.16
N GLN A 90 5.21 2.56 -29.19
CA GLN A 90 6.32 3.43 -28.77
C GLN A 90 6.78 3.14 -27.35
N ASP A 91 8.04 3.44 -27.08
CA ASP A 91 8.69 3.29 -25.76
C ASP A 91 8.68 4.61 -24.96
N ASN A 92 7.61 5.41 -25.12
CA ASN A 92 7.46 6.70 -24.44
C ASN A 92 6.79 6.56 -23.05
N TRP A 93 7.49 5.91 -22.14
CA TRP A 93 6.94 5.57 -20.82
C TRP A 93 6.93 6.77 -19.86
N ASP A 94 7.90 7.67 -19.97
CA ASP A 94 8.02 8.83 -19.09
C ASP A 94 6.77 9.72 -19.14
N TRP A 95 6.35 10.18 -17.97
CA TRP A 95 5.29 11.16 -17.89
C TRP A 95 5.77 12.52 -18.41
N PRO A 96 4.98 13.19 -19.26
CA PRO A 96 5.35 14.49 -19.78
C PRO A 96 5.15 15.55 -18.71
N GLU A 97 5.89 16.65 -18.81
CA GLU A 97 5.64 17.83 -17.99
C GLU A 97 4.23 18.35 -18.23
N LEU A 98 3.57 18.80 -17.15
CA LEU A 98 2.28 19.45 -17.25
C LEU A 98 2.48 20.90 -17.76
N PRO A 99 1.77 21.33 -18.80
CA PRO A 99 1.80 22.72 -19.23
C PRO A 99 1.10 23.63 -18.21
N GLU A 100 1.37 24.94 -18.28
CA GLU A 100 0.65 25.95 -17.48
C GLU A 100 -0.87 25.93 -17.73
N VAL A 101 -1.28 25.56 -18.95
CA VAL A 101 -2.68 25.41 -19.34
C VAL A 101 -2.90 24.00 -19.89
N VAL A 102 -3.73 23.23 -19.20
CA VAL A 102 -4.23 21.93 -19.66
C VAL A 102 -5.62 22.12 -20.25
N ASP A 103 -5.77 21.92 -21.55
CA ASP A 103 -7.07 21.96 -22.21
C ASP A 103 -7.66 20.54 -22.31
N LEU A 104 -8.71 20.28 -21.53
CA LEU A 104 -9.42 19.00 -21.55
C LEU A 104 -10.55 18.98 -22.58
N ARG A 105 -10.89 20.13 -23.17
CA ARG A 105 -12.04 20.25 -24.08
C ARG A 105 -11.74 19.50 -25.37
N ASN A 106 -12.41 18.37 -25.55
CA ASN A 106 -12.29 17.55 -26.74
C ASN A 106 -13.68 17.24 -27.30
N GLY A 107 -14.16 18.13 -28.17
CA GLY A 107 -15.57 18.16 -28.55
C GLY A 107 -16.47 18.40 -27.34
N GLY A 108 -17.59 17.68 -27.23
CA GLY A 108 -18.48 17.73 -26.06
C GLY A 108 -18.04 16.87 -24.86
N ARG A 109 -16.73 16.59 -24.71
CA ARG A 109 -16.17 15.74 -23.66
C ARG A 109 -14.96 16.40 -22.99
N ASN A 110 -14.62 15.92 -21.80
CA ASN A 110 -13.39 16.27 -21.08
C ASN A 110 -12.45 15.06 -21.12
N LEU A 111 -11.35 15.16 -21.86
CA LEU A 111 -10.43 14.02 -22.06
C LEU A 111 -9.03 14.50 -22.43
N CYS A 112 -8.02 13.94 -21.78
CA CYS A 112 -6.63 14.12 -22.21
C CYS A 112 -5.78 12.88 -21.91
N HIS A 113 -5.57 12.05 -22.94
CA HIS A 113 -4.75 10.83 -22.82
C HIS A 113 -3.28 11.12 -22.51
N THR A 114 -2.75 12.25 -22.98
CA THR A 114 -1.33 12.63 -22.78
C THR A 114 -0.98 12.73 -21.30
N TYR A 115 -1.89 13.29 -20.50
CA TYR A 115 -1.69 13.53 -19.07
C TYR A 115 -2.47 12.55 -18.18
N ASP A 116 -3.09 11.52 -18.78
CA ASP A 116 -3.91 10.52 -18.09
C ASP A 116 -5.17 11.08 -17.40
N PHE A 117 -5.83 12.05 -18.05
CA PHE A 117 -7.15 12.52 -17.65
C PHE A 117 -8.25 11.75 -18.38
N GLN A 118 -9.04 10.98 -17.63
CA GLN A 118 -10.27 10.34 -18.08
C GLN A 118 -11.42 10.73 -17.14
N GLY A 119 -11.82 11.99 -17.19
CA GLY A 119 -12.94 12.48 -16.40
C GLY A 119 -14.29 12.13 -17.00
N THR A 120 -15.32 12.67 -16.39
CA THR A 120 -16.69 12.47 -16.84
C THR A 120 -16.95 13.04 -18.24
N TYR A 121 -17.85 12.37 -18.96
CA TYR A 121 -18.36 12.89 -20.23
C TYR A 121 -18.93 14.29 -20.00
N GLY A 122 -18.75 15.21 -20.95
CA GLY A 122 -19.07 16.66 -20.84
C GLY A 122 -20.57 16.98 -20.75
N SER A 123 -21.35 16.08 -20.15
CA SER A 123 -22.78 16.13 -19.85
C SER A 123 -23.06 16.29 -18.35
N ASN A 124 -22.05 16.71 -17.58
CA ASN A 124 -22.16 16.85 -16.12
C ASN A 124 -22.17 18.32 -15.67
N PRO A 125 -22.78 18.64 -14.52
CA PRO A 125 -22.66 19.94 -13.85
C PRO A 125 -21.21 20.38 -13.63
N ILE A 126 -20.99 21.69 -13.51
CA ILE A 126 -19.65 22.27 -13.29
C ILE A 126 -18.95 21.68 -12.06
N GLU A 127 -19.68 21.51 -10.96
CA GLU A 127 -19.17 21.00 -9.68
C GLU A 127 -18.60 19.58 -9.80
N ASP A 128 -19.26 18.71 -10.57
CA ASP A 128 -18.81 17.33 -10.79
C ASP A 128 -17.53 17.29 -11.63
N VAL A 129 -17.44 18.15 -12.65
CA VAL A 129 -16.25 18.24 -13.51
C VAL A 129 -15.07 18.84 -12.74
N GLU A 130 -15.30 19.85 -11.90
CA GLU A 130 -14.27 20.39 -11.00
C GLU A 130 -13.76 19.34 -10.01
N ALA A 131 -14.64 18.52 -9.44
CA ALA A 131 -14.25 17.41 -8.57
C ALA A 131 -13.35 16.39 -9.29
N ASP A 132 -13.68 16.02 -10.53
CA ASP A 132 -12.81 15.16 -11.36
C ASP A 132 -11.43 15.80 -11.62
N ILE A 133 -11.38 17.11 -11.83
CA ILE A 133 -10.13 17.85 -12.06
C ILE A 133 -9.29 17.94 -10.78
N HIS A 134 -9.91 18.10 -9.62
CA HIS A 134 -9.22 18.01 -8.33
C HIS A 134 -8.67 16.59 -8.08
N ALA A 135 -9.46 15.54 -8.33
CA ALA A 135 -8.99 14.16 -8.23
C ALA A 135 -7.86 13.85 -9.23
N PHE A 136 -7.89 14.45 -10.42
CA PHE A 136 -6.77 14.42 -11.35
C PHE A 136 -5.52 15.06 -10.74
N ALA A 137 -5.63 16.27 -10.20
CA ALA A 137 -4.50 16.98 -9.59
C ALA A 137 -3.87 16.19 -8.43
N GLU A 138 -4.69 15.56 -7.58
CA GLU A 138 -4.24 14.70 -6.47
C GLU A 138 -3.44 13.48 -6.93
N ARG A 139 -3.60 13.04 -8.19
CA ARG A 139 -2.85 11.92 -8.76
C ARG A 139 -1.56 12.33 -9.45
N HIS A 140 -1.17 13.60 -9.34
CA HIS A 140 0.00 14.18 -10.00
C HIS A 140 0.94 14.81 -8.97
N THR A 141 2.23 14.70 -9.22
CA THR A 141 3.27 15.42 -8.46
C THR A 141 4.51 15.60 -9.34
N VAL A 142 5.39 16.51 -8.95
CA VAL A 142 6.72 16.68 -9.56
C VAL A 142 7.76 16.46 -8.47
N ILE A 143 8.65 15.49 -8.66
CA ILE A 143 9.72 15.18 -7.69
C ILE A 143 11.06 15.38 -8.40
N ASP A 144 11.92 16.23 -7.85
CA ASP A 144 13.22 16.58 -8.44
C ASP A 144 13.11 17.06 -9.92
N GLY A 145 12.01 17.77 -10.24
CA GLY A 145 11.71 18.23 -11.59
C GLY A 145 11.09 17.16 -12.51
N ILE A 146 10.95 15.91 -12.05
CA ILE A 146 10.42 14.80 -12.84
C ILE A 146 8.93 14.61 -12.54
N PRO A 147 8.05 14.59 -13.57
CA PRO A 147 6.64 14.30 -13.38
C PRO A 147 6.40 12.87 -12.91
N HIS A 148 5.55 12.69 -11.90
CA HIS A 148 5.13 11.39 -11.41
C HIS A 148 3.61 11.24 -11.40
N ARG A 149 3.13 9.99 -11.38
CA ARG A 149 1.72 9.64 -11.16
C ARG A 149 1.56 8.68 -9.99
N ALA A 150 0.45 8.83 -9.28
CA ALA A 150 0.05 7.92 -8.23
C ALA A 150 -0.17 6.50 -8.81
N VAL A 151 0.43 5.49 -8.17
CA VAL A 151 0.27 4.08 -8.53
C VAL A 151 -0.16 3.26 -7.30
N ALA A 152 -1.01 2.27 -7.50
CA ALA A 152 -1.43 1.40 -6.41
C ALA A 152 -0.26 0.55 -5.89
N GLU A 153 -0.38 0.06 -4.65
CA GLU A 153 0.61 -0.86 -4.09
C GLU A 153 0.67 -2.16 -4.94
N PRO A 154 1.84 -2.51 -5.50
CA PRO A 154 2.02 -3.79 -6.18
C PRO A 154 1.83 -4.96 -5.21
N ARG A 155 1.19 -6.03 -5.69
CA ARG A 155 0.95 -7.24 -4.90
C ARG A 155 1.05 -8.48 -5.77
N TYR A 156 1.45 -9.59 -5.17
CA TYR A 156 1.36 -10.89 -5.83
C TYR A 156 -0.06 -11.45 -5.70
N VAL A 157 -0.51 -12.14 -6.75
CA VAL A 157 -1.77 -12.86 -6.76
C VAL A 157 -1.55 -14.27 -7.27
N THR A 158 -2.04 -15.26 -6.52
CA THR A 158 -2.17 -16.63 -6.99
C THR A 158 -3.48 -16.76 -7.76
N MET A 159 -3.41 -17.09 -9.04
CA MET A 159 -4.58 -17.23 -9.90
C MET A 159 -4.57 -18.60 -10.60
N THR A 160 -5.77 -19.13 -10.84
CA THR A 160 -5.96 -20.38 -11.59
C THR A 160 -6.62 -20.11 -12.92
N PHE A 161 -6.26 -20.93 -13.91
CA PHE A 161 -6.76 -20.86 -15.28
C PHE A 161 -7.20 -22.26 -15.69
N GLY A 162 -8.30 -22.33 -16.46
CA GLY A 162 -8.80 -23.58 -17.02
C GLY A 162 -9.28 -24.61 -15.99
N LEU A 163 -9.41 -25.85 -16.47
CA LEU A 163 -10.16 -26.95 -15.86
C LEU A 163 -9.31 -27.89 -14.98
N SER A 164 -8.07 -27.53 -14.64
CA SER A 164 -7.12 -28.33 -13.81
C SER A 164 -6.54 -29.56 -14.52
N GLY A 165 -5.73 -30.39 -13.84
CA GLY A 165 -5.08 -31.57 -14.44
C GLY A 165 -4.12 -31.23 -15.59
N ASN A 166 -3.46 -30.07 -15.53
CA ASN A 166 -2.66 -29.47 -16.60
C ASN A 166 -3.47 -28.93 -17.81
N HIS A 167 -4.81 -28.85 -17.73
CA HIS A 167 -5.66 -28.19 -18.72
C HIS A 167 -5.94 -26.74 -18.29
N GLY A 168 -4.94 -25.88 -18.50
CA GLY A 168 -4.78 -24.62 -17.80
C GLY A 168 -3.70 -24.77 -16.72
N GLY A 169 -3.72 -23.93 -15.70
CA GLY A 169 -2.72 -24.02 -14.63
C GLY A 169 -2.94 -23.04 -13.50
N THR A 170 -1.97 -23.00 -12.59
CA THR A 170 -1.89 -22.04 -11.50
C THR A 170 -0.67 -21.16 -11.75
N ALA A 171 -0.76 -19.87 -11.45
CA ALA A 171 0.35 -18.93 -11.59
C ALA A 171 0.38 -17.95 -10.43
N VAL A 172 1.59 -17.46 -10.11
CA VAL A 172 1.78 -16.26 -9.30
C VAL A 172 2.04 -15.10 -10.26
N LEU A 173 1.16 -14.10 -10.21
CA LEU A 173 1.19 -12.91 -11.07
C LEU A 173 1.29 -11.66 -10.21
N LEU A 174 1.54 -10.51 -10.84
CA LEU A 174 1.35 -9.21 -10.20
C LEU A 174 -0.05 -8.67 -10.45
N ALA A 175 -0.53 -7.86 -9.51
CA ALA A 175 -1.74 -7.08 -9.65
C ALA A 175 -1.58 -5.71 -8.99
N ASN A 176 -2.30 -4.73 -9.51
CA ASN A 176 -2.43 -3.39 -8.92
C ASN A 176 -3.80 -3.18 -8.22
N CYS A 177 -4.68 -4.18 -8.24
CA CYS A 177 -6.01 -4.12 -7.65
C CYS A 177 -6.46 -5.49 -7.11
N PHE A 178 -7.56 -5.49 -6.35
CA PHE A 178 -8.23 -6.73 -5.92
C PHE A 178 -9.35 -7.08 -6.90
N ASN A 179 -9.28 -8.29 -7.45
CA ASN A 179 -10.36 -8.91 -8.21
C ASN A 179 -11.33 -9.61 -7.25
N ILE A 180 -12.59 -9.17 -7.25
CA ILE A 180 -13.67 -9.68 -6.40
C ILE A 180 -14.02 -11.16 -6.64
N ASN A 181 -13.61 -11.73 -7.77
CA ASN A 181 -13.83 -13.14 -8.09
C ASN A 181 -12.78 -14.05 -7.46
N LEU A 182 -11.70 -13.49 -6.91
CA LEU A 182 -10.64 -14.22 -6.22
C LEU A 182 -10.77 -14.04 -4.71
N LYS A 183 -10.36 -15.07 -3.96
CA LYS A 183 -10.35 -15.02 -2.50
C LYS A 183 -9.26 -14.08 -2.00
N ALA A 184 -9.47 -13.44 -0.87
CA ALA A 184 -8.49 -12.56 -0.25
C ALA A 184 -7.17 -13.30 0.06
N GLU A 185 -7.25 -14.58 0.42
CA GLU A 185 -6.11 -15.47 0.65
C GLU A 185 -5.25 -15.74 -0.59
N SER A 186 -5.70 -15.33 -1.78
CA SER A 186 -4.92 -15.43 -3.01
C SER A 186 -3.98 -14.24 -3.21
N TYR A 187 -4.07 -13.18 -2.40
CA TYR A 187 -3.25 -11.98 -2.52
C TYR A 187 -2.16 -11.90 -1.45
N PHE A 188 -0.97 -11.49 -1.85
CA PHE A 188 0.22 -11.43 -1.00
C PHE A 188 0.93 -10.10 -1.25
N GLY A 189 1.42 -9.46 -0.19
CA GLY A 189 2.23 -8.25 -0.30
C GLY A 189 3.58 -8.52 -0.96
N LEU A 190 4.30 -7.47 -1.35
CA LEU A 190 5.63 -7.61 -1.98
C LEU A 190 6.65 -8.35 -1.11
N LEU A 191 6.50 -8.31 0.21
CA LEU A 191 7.37 -8.98 1.17
C LEU A 191 7.02 -10.48 1.36
N GLU A 192 6.04 -11.00 0.62
CA GLU A 192 5.44 -12.32 0.84
C GLU A 192 5.57 -13.24 -0.40
N LEU A 193 6.55 -13.02 -1.27
CA LEU A 193 6.74 -13.81 -2.51
C LEU A 193 6.85 -15.31 -2.24
N GLU A 194 7.68 -15.73 -1.30
CA GLU A 194 7.84 -17.16 -0.95
C GLU A 194 6.54 -17.78 -0.43
N ALA A 195 5.76 -17.02 0.33
CA ALA A 195 4.44 -17.47 0.79
C ALA A 195 3.47 -17.62 -0.38
N ALA A 196 3.49 -16.69 -1.34
CA ALA A 196 2.69 -16.77 -2.56
C ALA A 196 3.07 -18.01 -3.40
N LEU A 197 4.36 -18.29 -3.58
CA LEU A 197 4.84 -19.46 -4.32
C LEU A 197 4.48 -20.77 -3.64
N SER A 198 4.62 -20.84 -2.32
CA SER A 198 4.20 -21.99 -1.51
C SER A 198 2.70 -22.24 -1.61
N TYR A 199 1.88 -21.20 -1.45
CA TYR A 199 0.44 -21.28 -1.59
C TYR A 199 0.01 -21.71 -3.01
N ALA A 200 0.59 -21.11 -4.05
CA ALA A 200 0.32 -21.47 -5.43
C ALA A 200 0.70 -22.92 -5.75
N THR A 201 1.80 -23.42 -5.20
CA THR A 201 2.21 -24.83 -5.32
C THR A 201 1.16 -25.75 -4.72
N GLN A 202 0.69 -25.46 -3.51
CA GLN A 202 -0.38 -26.25 -2.86
C GLN A 202 -1.70 -26.22 -3.66
N VAL A 203 -2.06 -25.07 -4.24
CA VAL A 203 -3.26 -24.93 -5.08
C VAL A 203 -3.13 -25.79 -6.34
N ALA A 204 -1.97 -25.75 -7.00
CA ALA A 204 -1.69 -26.55 -8.20
C ALA A 204 -1.69 -28.06 -7.92
N GLU A 205 -1.09 -28.50 -6.81
CA GLU A 205 -1.12 -29.91 -6.38
C GLU A 205 -2.55 -30.40 -6.14
N LYS A 206 -3.38 -29.62 -5.43
CA LYS A 206 -4.80 -29.95 -5.20
C LYS A 206 -5.61 -30.01 -6.49
N ARG A 207 -5.18 -29.30 -7.52
CA ARG A 207 -5.75 -29.31 -8.88
C ARG A 207 -5.23 -30.47 -9.74
N GLY A 208 -4.32 -31.29 -9.23
CA GLY A 208 -3.69 -32.37 -10.00
C GLY A 208 -2.76 -31.87 -11.11
N ASP A 209 -2.32 -30.60 -11.04
CA ASP A 209 -1.30 -30.08 -11.95
C ASP A 209 0.07 -30.67 -11.56
N THR A 210 0.88 -31.03 -12.55
CA THR A 210 2.19 -31.69 -12.33
C THR A 210 3.33 -31.08 -13.13
N LYS A 211 3.04 -30.29 -14.17
CA LYS A 211 4.06 -29.80 -15.12
C LYS A 211 4.82 -28.56 -14.66
N SER A 212 4.20 -27.71 -13.85
CA SER A 212 4.75 -26.40 -13.47
C SER A 212 5.17 -26.32 -12.00
N LEU A 213 5.33 -27.48 -11.34
CA LEU A 213 5.73 -27.58 -9.93
C LEU A 213 7.26 -27.68 -9.76
N PRO A 214 7.84 -27.10 -8.69
CA PRO A 214 7.22 -26.10 -7.82
C PRO A 214 6.93 -24.81 -8.59
N MET A 215 5.95 -24.04 -8.13
CA MET A 215 5.60 -22.78 -8.77
C MET A 215 6.80 -21.83 -8.79
N ARG A 216 6.89 -21.03 -9.86
CA ARG A 216 7.91 -20.01 -10.04
C ARG A 216 7.25 -18.69 -10.42
N TYR A 217 7.90 -17.60 -10.07
CA TYR A 217 7.52 -16.25 -10.47
C TYR A 217 8.47 -15.76 -11.56
N ALA A 218 7.91 -15.17 -12.61
CA ALA A 218 8.64 -14.73 -13.80
C ALA A 218 8.44 -13.24 -14.12
N GLY A 219 7.86 -12.47 -13.19
CA GLY A 219 7.62 -11.04 -13.37
C GLY A 219 8.79 -10.16 -12.87
N PRO A 220 8.58 -8.83 -12.82
CA PRO A 220 9.55 -7.88 -12.28
C PRO A 220 9.98 -8.21 -10.84
N THR A 221 11.24 -7.93 -10.52
CA THR A 221 11.80 -7.99 -9.17
C THR A 221 11.62 -6.64 -8.48
N PHE A 222 11.29 -6.69 -7.18
CA PHE A 222 11.10 -5.52 -6.33
C PHE A 222 12.10 -5.54 -5.18
N ASP A 223 13.01 -4.58 -5.18
CA ASP A 223 13.89 -4.28 -4.05
C ASP A 223 13.21 -3.23 -3.16
N VAL A 224 12.62 -3.67 -2.05
CA VAL A 224 11.82 -2.83 -1.15
C VAL A 224 12.73 -2.18 -0.12
N LEU A 225 12.98 -0.87 -0.27
CA LEU A 225 13.83 -0.09 0.63
C LEU A 225 13.09 0.39 1.88
N LEU A 226 11.77 0.58 1.77
CA LEU A 226 10.90 1.03 2.85
C LEU A 226 9.77 0.00 3.09
N PRO A 227 10.00 -1.06 3.88
CA PRO A 227 9.03 -2.15 4.09
C PRO A 227 7.68 -1.71 4.68
N GLU A 228 7.68 -0.61 5.43
CA GLU A 228 6.50 0.01 6.02
C GLU A 228 5.50 0.55 4.98
N VAL A 229 5.94 0.79 3.74
CA VAL A 229 5.05 1.24 2.65
C VAL A 229 4.27 0.08 2.03
N VAL A 230 4.69 -1.16 2.27
CA VAL A 230 3.97 -2.36 1.85
C VAL A 230 2.94 -2.65 2.93
N THR A 231 1.68 -2.37 2.67
CA THR A 231 0.57 -2.51 3.62
C THR A 231 -0.23 -3.78 3.41
N ILE A 232 -0.24 -4.32 2.19
CA ILE A 232 -0.98 -5.53 1.84
C ILE A 232 -0.31 -6.73 2.50
N ARG A 233 -1.11 -7.55 3.17
CA ARG A 233 -0.67 -8.77 3.84
C ARG A 233 -1.67 -9.88 3.57
N ASN A 234 -1.16 -11.07 3.30
CA ASN A 234 -2.01 -12.22 3.09
C ASN A 234 -2.76 -12.59 4.38
N PRO A 235 -4.09 -12.78 4.35
CA PRO A 235 -4.85 -13.14 5.55
C PRO A 235 -4.41 -14.46 6.18
N LEU A 236 -3.90 -15.44 5.42
CA LEU A 236 -3.38 -16.69 6.00
C LEU A 236 -2.07 -16.45 6.75
N ALA A 237 -1.20 -15.59 6.22
CA ALA A 237 0.02 -15.18 6.92
C ALA A 237 -0.33 -14.45 8.23
N LEU A 238 -1.33 -13.58 8.20
CA LEU A 238 -1.82 -12.89 9.40
C LEU A 238 -2.52 -13.85 10.38
N ARG A 239 -3.31 -14.82 9.91
CA ARG A 239 -3.90 -15.88 10.75
C ARG A 239 -2.82 -16.69 11.47
N ALA A 240 -1.70 -16.99 10.80
CA ALA A 240 -0.56 -17.65 11.45
C ALA A 240 0.14 -16.77 12.51
N LEU A 241 -0.02 -15.44 12.40
CA LEU A 241 0.50 -14.48 13.37
C LEU A 241 -0.47 -14.25 14.54
N SER A 242 -1.79 -14.32 14.34
CA SER A 242 -2.79 -14.37 15.42
C SER A 242 -2.55 -15.59 16.30
N LYS A 243 -2.04 -15.40 17.52
CA LYS A 243 -1.81 -16.49 18.48
C LYS A 243 -2.48 -16.21 19.81
N ILE A 244 -3.16 -17.23 20.34
CA ILE A 244 -3.52 -17.25 21.76
C ILE A 244 -2.24 -17.49 22.55
N CYS A 245 -1.99 -16.62 23.50
CA CYS A 245 -0.82 -16.65 24.37
C CYS A 245 -1.28 -16.94 25.80
N GLU A 246 -0.45 -17.62 26.58
CA GLU A 246 -0.80 -18.00 27.95
C GLU A 246 -0.95 -16.79 28.88
N PHE A 247 -1.66 -17.01 29.99
CA PHE A 247 -1.81 -16.00 31.03
C PHE A 247 -0.43 -15.53 31.54
N GLY A 248 -0.29 -14.22 31.76
CA GLY A 248 0.95 -13.63 32.24
C GLY A 248 2.04 -13.43 31.19
N THR A 249 1.82 -13.80 29.91
CA THR A 249 2.80 -13.60 28.83
C THR A 249 2.79 -12.21 28.20
N ALA A 250 1.92 -11.30 28.66
CA ALA A 250 1.85 -9.93 28.14
C ALA A 250 3.21 -9.18 28.15
N PRO A 251 4.07 -9.30 29.19
CA PRO A 251 5.40 -8.71 29.16
C PRO A 251 6.28 -9.25 28.01
N GLU A 252 6.23 -10.55 27.73
CA GLU A 252 6.98 -11.16 26.62
C GLU A 252 6.49 -10.65 25.26
N GLN A 253 5.17 -10.51 25.11
CA GLN A 253 4.60 -9.96 23.88
C GLN A 253 4.95 -8.47 23.71
N ALA A 254 5.05 -7.71 24.80
CA ALA A 254 5.55 -6.33 24.75
C ALA A 254 7.00 -6.26 24.27
N LEU A 255 7.85 -7.17 24.74
CA LEU A 255 9.23 -7.29 24.26
C LEU A 255 9.33 -7.68 22.78
N ALA A 256 8.33 -8.40 22.26
CA ALA A 256 8.16 -8.71 20.84
C ALA A 256 7.56 -7.55 20.01
N GLY A 257 7.27 -6.40 20.63
CA GLY A 257 6.78 -5.18 19.96
C GLY A 257 5.26 -5.09 19.85
N TYR A 258 4.52 -5.80 20.69
CA TYR A 258 3.06 -5.70 20.78
C TYR A 258 2.64 -4.78 21.94
N LYS A 259 1.51 -4.10 21.81
CA LYS A 259 0.93 -3.25 22.87
C LYS A 259 -0.52 -3.62 23.09
N ILE A 260 -0.95 -3.69 24.35
CA ILE A 260 -2.37 -3.88 24.68
C ILE A 260 -3.16 -2.72 24.06
N ALA A 261 -4.13 -3.06 23.22
CA ALA A 261 -5.04 -2.11 22.58
C ALA A 261 -6.43 -2.16 23.23
N SER A 262 -6.89 -3.36 23.58
CA SER A 262 -8.20 -3.59 24.19
C SER A 262 -8.23 -4.90 24.97
N THR A 263 -9.34 -5.14 25.66
CA THR A 263 -9.67 -6.43 26.26
C THR A 263 -11.00 -6.90 25.68
N ILE A 264 -11.13 -8.20 25.40
CA ILE A 264 -12.37 -8.83 24.96
C ILE A 264 -12.74 -10.00 25.87
N VAL A 265 -13.99 -10.46 25.81
CA VAL A 265 -14.46 -11.68 26.48
C VAL A 265 -15.08 -12.59 25.44
N ASP A 266 -14.46 -13.74 25.19
CA ASP A 266 -14.99 -14.72 24.25
C ASP A 266 -14.47 -16.14 24.52
N THR A 267 -14.91 -17.11 23.73
CA THR A 267 -14.21 -18.41 23.63
C THR A 267 -12.91 -18.25 22.82
N GLU A 268 -12.04 -19.25 22.87
CA GLU A 268 -10.80 -19.25 22.07
C GLU A 268 -11.08 -19.16 20.57
N GLU A 269 -12.06 -19.94 20.10
CA GLU A 269 -12.49 -19.95 18.71
C GLU A 269 -13.12 -18.60 18.33
N GLY A 270 -13.98 -18.05 19.19
CA GLY A 270 -14.62 -16.75 18.97
C GLY A 270 -13.58 -15.62 18.88
N ALA A 271 -12.62 -15.59 19.80
CA ALA A 271 -11.55 -14.60 19.80
C ALA A 271 -10.66 -14.70 18.57
N LEU A 272 -10.31 -15.92 18.12
CA LEU A 272 -9.54 -16.11 16.88
C LEU A 272 -10.30 -15.68 15.64
N VAL A 273 -11.61 -15.92 15.58
CA VAL A 273 -12.48 -15.46 14.48
C VAL A 273 -12.61 -13.93 14.47
N LEU A 274 -12.76 -13.30 15.64
CA LEU A 274 -12.87 -11.84 15.76
C LEU A 274 -11.63 -11.11 15.25
N TYR A 275 -10.45 -11.69 15.46
CA TYR A 275 -9.16 -11.13 15.03
C TYR A 275 -8.53 -11.91 13.89
N GLU A 276 -9.38 -12.55 13.08
CA GLU A 276 -8.95 -13.30 11.93
C GLU A 276 -8.26 -12.37 10.92
N GLY A 277 -7.05 -12.74 10.49
CA GLY A 277 -6.30 -11.94 9.52
C GLY A 277 -5.76 -10.63 10.10
N GLN A 278 -5.46 -10.54 11.40
CA GLN A 278 -4.79 -9.39 12.02
C GLN A 278 -3.52 -9.84 12.76
N ASP A 279 -2.42 -9.06 12.73
CA ASP A 279 -1.21 -9.39 13.51
C ASP A 279 -1.39 -9.00 14.99
N VAL A 280 -2.07 -9.87 15.75
CA VAL A 280 -2.37 -9.69 17.18
C VAL A 280 -1.91 -10.86 18.05
N ARG A 281 -1.67 -10.60 19.34
CA ARG A 281 -1.51 -11.60 20.40
C ARG A 281 -2.71 -11.53 21.32
N LEU A 282 -3.42 -12.63 21.48
CA LEU A 282 -4.55 -12.77 22.39
C LEU A 282 -4.05 -13.38 23.69
N VAL A 283 -3.65 -12.55 24.65
CA VAL A 283 -3.12 -13.05 25.93
C VAL A 283 -4.29 -13.45 26.83
N ARG A 284 -4.34 -14.72 27.22
CA ARG A 284 -5.40 -15.25 28.10
C ARG A 284 -5.44 -14.48 29.43
N GLY A 285 -6.64 -14.11 29.83
CA GLY A 285 -7.00 -13.51 31.11
C GLY A 285 -7.78 -14.47 31.99
N ALA A 286 -8.61 -13.94 32.89
CA ALA A 286 -9.41 -14.78 33.78
C ALA A 286 -10.62 -15.39 33.05
N ALA A 287 -11.02 -16.60 33.46
CA ALA A 287 -12.30 -17.17 33.04
C ALA A 287 -13.47 -16.35 33.62
N VAL A 288 -14.50 -16.11 32.82
CA VAL A 288 -15.63 -15.27 33.23
C VAL A 288 -16.69 -16.10 33.95
N PHE A 289 -16.97 -15.74 35.19
CA PHE A 289 -18.00 -16.41 35.99
C PHE A 289 -19.38 -16.25 35.36
N GLY A 290 -20.12 -17.35 35.22
CA GLY A 290 -21.47 -17.35 34.62
C GLY A 290 -21.49 -17.36 33.08
N ALA A 291 -20.34 -17.43 32.41
CA ALA A 291 -20.24 -17.55 30.95
C ALA A 291 -19.39 -18.77 30.57
N PRO A 292 -19.99 -19.97 30.41
CA PRO A 292 -19.25 -21.21 30.14
C PRO A 292 -18.35 -21.08 28.90
N GLY A 293 -17.07 -21.42 29.06
CA GLY A 293 -16.09 -21.41 27.96
C GLY A 293 -15.58 -20.02 27.56
N LYS A 294 -16.08 -18.94 28.16
CA LYS A 294 -15.59 -17.58 27.89
C LYS A 294 -14.51 -17.17 28.88
N GLN A 295 -13.47 -16.53 28.36
CA GLN A 295 -12.40 -15.93 29.13
C GLN A 295 -12.08 -14.54 28.61
N GLU A 296 -11.49 -13.72 29.47
CA GLU A 296 -10.92 -12.45 29.05
C GLU A 296 -9.68 -12.69 28.18
N PHE A 297 -9.49 -11.86 27.16
CA PHE A 297 -8.24 -11.78 26.41
C PHE A 297 -7.78 -10.34 26.35
N ALA A 298 -6.53 -10.08 26.73
CA ALA A 298 -5.87 -8.84 26.37
C ALA A 298 -5.42 -8.93 24.91
N VAL A 299 -5.96 -8.05 24.08
CA VAL A 299 -5.66 -7.98 22.64
C VAL A 299 -4.47 -7.06 22.48
N MET A 300 -3.31 -7.66 22.18
CA MET A 300 -2.09 -6.91 21.93
C MET A 300 -1.84 -6.80 20.44
N VAL A 301 -1.74 -5.57 19.93
CA VAL A 301 -1.51 -5.29 18.50
C VAL A 301 -0.05 -5.00 18.26
N ARG A 302 0.50 -5.48 17.14
CA ARG A 302 1.89 -5.20 16.78
C ARG A 302 2.06 -3.72 16.49
N GLN A 303 2.91 -3.04 17.25
CA GLN A 303 3.18 -1.62 17.04
C GLN A 303 3.93 -1.45 15.72
N PRO A 304 3.54 -0.58 14.78
CA PRO A 304 4.22 -0.43 13.49
C PRO A 304 5.67 0.08 13.65
N ILE A 305 6.53 -0.22 12.68
CA ILE A 305 7.83 0.45 12.57
C ILE A 305 7.55 1.87 12.12
N ARG A 306 8.11 2.85 12.83
CA ARG A 306 7.94 4.27 12.53
C ARG A 306 9.31 4.95 12.50
N ARG A 307 9.34 6.10 11.82
CA ARG A 307 10.40 7.09 12.01
C ARG A 307 10.20 7.74 13.38
N LEU A 308 11.25 7.73 14.20
CA LEU A 308 11.25 8.28 15.56
C LEU A 308 12.39 9.29 15.72
N LEU A 309 12.28 10.21 16.67
CA LEU A 309 13.36 11.09 17.07
C LEU A 309 14.10 10.51 18.27
N CYS A 310 15.43 10.53 18.23
CA CYS A 310 16.25 10.04 19.32
C CYS A 310 16.11 10.96 20.54
N SER A 311 15.66 10.44 21.68
CA SER A 311 15.52 11.20 22.91
C SER A 311 16.84 11.74 23.46
N CYS A 312 17.99 11.19 23.04
CA CYS A 312 19.31 11.63 23.51
C CYS A 312 19.93 12.73 22.64
N CYS A 313 19.91 12.58 21.32
CA CYS A 313 20.61 13.49 20.41
C CYS A 313 19.70 14.25 19.43
N GLY A 314 18.39 13.98 19.42
CA GLY A 314 17.45 14.54 18.45
C GLY A 314 17.56 13.95 17.03
N GLY A 315 18.54 13.08 16.77
CA GLY A 315 18.72 12.43 15.47
C GLY A 315 17.57 11.51 15.10
N VAL A 316 17.35 11.29 13.81
CA VAL A 316 16.30 10.41 13.30
C VAL A 316 16.70 8.95 13.45
N THR A 317 15.77 8.11 13.90
CA THR A 317 15.94 6.65 13.98
C THR A 317 14.69 5.92 13.49
N ARG A 318 14.77 4.59 13.32
CA ARG A 318 13.64 3.72 12.97
C ARG A 318 13.45 2.67 14.06
N GLY A 319 12.19 2.40 14.40
CA GLY A 319 11.87 1.47 15.48
C GLY A 319 10.38 1.38 15.77
N ARG A 320 10.01 0.50 16.70
CA ARG A 320 8.65 0.45 17.26
C ARG A 320 8.61 1.21 18.58
N GLN A 321 7.51 1.90 18.86
CA GLN A 321 7.35 2.70 20.08
C GLN A 321 7.54 1.83 21.33
N TRP A 322 8.47 2.23 22.20
CA TRP A 322 8.61 1.63 23.53
C TRP A 322 7.74 2.39 24.54
N SER A 323 7.08 1.67 25.45
CA SER A 323 6.13 2.25 26.40
C SER A 323 6.77 3.24 27.38
N ASN A 324 8.06 3.09 27.66
CA ASN A 324 8.82 3.97 28.53
C ASN A 324 9.30 5.26 27.82
N ARG A 325 8.70 5.64 26.68
CA ARG A 325 9.06 6.83 25.91
C ARG A 325 7.79 7.52 25.40
N ASP A 326 7.90 8.84 25.25
CA ASP A 326 6.86 9.64 24.61
C ASP A 326 6.64 9.19 23.17
N GLU A 327 5.41 9.34 22.68
CA GLU A 327 5.06 8.94 21.32
C GLU A 327 5.87 9.74 20.29
N GLY A 328 6.44 9.03 19.31
CA GLY A 328 7.32 9.63 18.29
C GLY A 328 8.79 9.72 18.68
N TYR A 329 9.14 9.31 19.91
CA TYR A 329 10.52 9.28 20.38
C TYR A 329 11.05 7.85 20.57
N GLY A 330 12.34 7.68 20.30
CA GLY A 330 13.08 6.42 20.43
C GLY A 330 14.55 6.65 20.73
N LEU A 331 15.41 5.66 20.46
CA LEU A 331 16.86 5.80 20.59
C LEU A 331 17.55 5.35 19.30
N CYS A 332 18.53 6.13 18.84
CA CYS A 332 19.38 5.74 17.71
C CYS A 332 20.45 4.74 18.16
N VAL A 333 21.00 3.99 17.20
CA VAL A 333 22.00 2.93 17.45
C VAL A 333 23.21 3.46 18.22
N PHE A 334 23.69 4.65 17.87
CA PHE A 334 24.83 5.27 18.56
C PHE A 334 24.53 5.60 20.03
N CYS A 335 23.39 6.24 20.30
CA CYS A 335 23.04 6.65 21.67
C CYS A 335 22.70 5.44 22.55
N ILE A 336 22.03 4.42 22.00
CA ILE A 336 21.70 3.23 22.78
C ILE A 336 22.95 2.43 23.17
N ASP A 337 23.95 2.34 22.29
CA ASP A 337 25.25 1.71 22.59
C ASP A 337 26.05 2.46 23.65
N PHE A 338 25.82 3.77 23.78
CA PHE A 338 26.39 4.55 24.87
C PHE A 338 25.64 4.32 26.18
N CYS A 339 24.29 4.36 26.15
CA CYS A 339 23.45 4.15 27.32
C CYS A 339 23.57 2.75 27.92
N SER A 340 23.86 1.72 27.10
CA SER A 340 23.94 0.33 27.56
C SER A 340 25.17 0.01 28.41
N ARG A 341 26.22 0.84 28.40
CA ARG A 341 27.54 0.51 28.97
C ARG A 341 27.56 0.26 30.48
N ASN A 342 26.61 0.84 31.21
CA ASN A 342 26.54 0.75 32.67
C ASN A 342 25.24 0.11 33.17
N GLU A 343 24.52 -0.63 32.32
CA GLU A 343 23.24 -1.23 32.65
C GLU A 343 23.31 -2.75 32.57
N THR A 344 22.61 -3.45 33.47
CA THR A 344 22.45 -4.91 33.33
C THR A 344 21.53 -5.21 32.15
N PRO A 345 21.62 -6.39 31.51
CA PRO A 345 20.75 -6.74 30.39
C PRO A 345 19.25 -6.59 30.69
N GLU A 346 18.81 -6.98 31.89
CA GLU A 346 17.41 -6.94 32.31
C GLU A 346 16.93 -5.50 32.51
N ARG A 347 17.76 -4.68 33.17
CA ARG A 347 17.44 -3.27 33.39
C ARG A 347 17.47 -2.51 32.08
N PHE A 348 18.45 -2.77 31.22
CA PHE A 348 18.53 -2.23 29.87
C PHE A 348 17.26 -2.54 29.08
N GLN A 349 16.84 -3.80 29.03
CA GLN A 349 15.64 -4.20 28.31
C GLN A 349 14.38 -3.50 28.83
N SER A 350 14.22 -3.40 30.16
CA SER A 350 13.06 -2.71 30.75
C SER A 350 13.03 -1.21 30.40
N LEU A 351 14.19 -0.55 30.38
CA LEU A 351 14.28 0.90 30.16
C LEU A 351 14.20 1.28 28.69
N TYR A 352 14.78 0.47 27.81
CA TYR A 352 15.06 0.85 26.42
C TYR A 352 14.42 -0.05 25.38
N GLY A 353 13.83 -1.18 25.79
CA GLY A 353 13.25 -2.17 24.89
C GLY A 353 14.29 -3.12 24.32
N VAL A 354 13.96 -3.72 23.17
CA VAL A 354 14.72 -4.82 22.54
C VAL A 354 15.31 -4.38 21.20
N ARG A 355 16.61 -4.64 20.99
CA ARG A 355 17.29 -4.40 19.70
C ARG A 355 16.67 -5.27 18.61
N GLY A 356 16.51 -4.72 17.41
CA GLY A 356 15.83 -5.39 16.30
C GLY A 356 14.31 -5.34 16.37
N VAL A 357 13.74 -4.86 17.48
CA VAL A 357 12.28 -4.68 17.66
C VAL A 357 11.93 -3.21 17.85
N HIS A 358 12.56 -2.55 18.83
CA HIS A 358 12.24 -1.19 19.26
C HIS A 358 13.24 -0.15 18.73
N PHE A 359 14.47 -0.60 18.45
CA PHE A 359 15.54 0.19 17.87
C PHE A 359 16.43 -0.73 17.03
N ASP A 360 17.21 -0.16 16.10
CA ASP A 360 18.09 -0.94 15.22
C ASP A 360 17.32 -2.04 14.47
N VAL A 361 16.12 -1.70 13.99
CA VAL A 361 15.26 -2.64 13.27
C VAL A 361 15.84 -2.80 11.86
N PRO A 362 16.14 -4.04 11.41
CA PRO A 362 16.66 -4.29 10.07
C PRO A 362 15.72 -3.71 9.02
N VAL A 363 16.31 -3.11 7.98
CA VAL A 363 15.57 -2.85 6.74
C VAL A 363 15.31 -4.24 6.15
N ALA A 364 14.07 -4.70 6.26
CA ALA A 364 13.66 -6.03 5.80
C ALA A 364 13.51 -6.08 4.29
#